data_AF-A0A3B3UQ51-F1
#
_entry.id   AF-A0A3B3UQ51-F1
#
_cell.length_a   1.000
_cell.length_b   1.000
_cell.length_c   1.000
_cell.angle_alpha   90.00
_cell.angle_beta   90.00
_cell.angle_gamma   90.00
#
_symmetry.space_group_name_H-M   'P 1'
#
loop_
_entity.id
_entity.type
_entity.pdbx_description
1 polymer ?
#
loop_
_entity_poly.entity_id
_entity_poly.type
_entity_poly.pdbx_seq_one_letter_code
_entity_poly.pdbx_strand_id
1 'polypeptide(L)' 'MDSKQQGPVTGGGAVPKPQDGGVSLEPFVHQVGGHSSMMRYDDHTVCKPLISREQRFYESLPPEMKEFTPEYKGQSPSF' A
#
# COMPACT_ATOMS: atom_id res chain seq x y z
N MET A 1 0.29 43.07 -6.00
CA MET A 1 1.02 41.82 -6.27
C MET A 1 1.34 41.23 -4.90
N ASP A 2 0.60 40.29 -4.32
CA ASP A 2 -0.49 39.46 -4.78
C ASP A 2 -1.34 39.05 -3.57
N SER A 3 -2.61 38.81 -3.84
CA SER A 3 -3.70 38.57 -2.89
C SER A 3 -3.50 37.35 -1.99
N LYS A 4 -3.75 37.52 -0.69
CA LYS A 4 -4.12 36.44 0.24
C LYS A 4 -5.63 36.53 0.49
N GLN A 5 -6.39 35.64 -0.13
CA GLN A 5 -7.83 35.37 0.04
C GLN A 5 -8.00 33.86 -0.27
N GLN A 6 -8.84 33.04 0.34
CA GLN A 6 -10.04 33.17 1.16
C GLN A 6 -10.22 31.84 1.93
N GLY A 7 -11.09 31.79 2.93
CA GLY A 7 -11.43 30.62 3.75
C GLY A 7 -12.32 29.54 3.08
N PRO A 8 -13.14 28.81 3.86
CA PRO A 8 -13.26 27.35 3.85
C PRO A 8 -14.23 26.80 2.80
N VAL A 9 -13.96 25.61 2.26
CA VAL A 9 -14.95 24.82 1.52
C VAL A 9 -15.03 23.39 2.04
N THR A 10 -16.24 23.12 2.51
CA THR A 10 -16.90 21.93 3.02
C THR A 10 -16.53 20.62 2.31
N GLY A 11 -16.34 19.57 3.12
CA GLY A 11 -16.16 18.20 2.67
C GLY A 11 -17.37 17.62 1.95
N GLY A 12 -17.09 16.63 1.11
CA GLY A 12 -18.09 15.95 0.28
C GLY A 12 -17.53 15.56 -1.08
N GLY A 13 -16.42 14.81 -1.11
CA GLY A 13 -15.86 14.25 -2.33
C GLY A 13 -15.95 12.74 -2.28
N ALA A 14 -16.84 12.16 -3.09
CA ALA A 14 -17.10 10.73 -3.15
C ALA A 14 -15.82 9.90 -3.33
N VAL A 15 -15.70 8.82 -2.54
CA VAL A 15 -14.72 7.77 -2.79
C VAL A 15 -14.97 7.23 -4.20
N PRO A 16 -14.00 7.28 -5.13
CA PRO A 16 -14.19 6.71 -6.45
C PRO A 16 -14.35 5.20 -6.30
N LYS A 17 -15.51 4.69 -6.70
CA LYS A 17 -15.74 3.25 -6.82
C LYS A 17 -14.84 2.76 -7.97
N PRO A 18 -13.89 1.82 -7.74
CA PRO A 18 -13.09 1.28 -8.83
C PRO A 18 -14.01 0.55 -9.80
N GLN A 19 -14.00 0.96 -11.07
CA GLN A 19 -14.73 0.33 -12.17
C GLN A 19 -13.69 -0.30 -13.11
N ASP A 20 -13.92 -1.59 -13.37
CA ASP A 20 -13.12 -2.59 -14.11
C ASP A 20 -11.71 -2.94 -13.58
N GLY A 21 -11.70 -3.85 -12.60
CA GLY A 21 -10.61 -4.80 -12.34
C GLY A 21 -9.40 -4.29 -11.55
N GLY A 22 -9.19 -2.98 -11.48
CA GLY A 22 -8.12 -2.39 -10.67
C GLY A 22 -8.50 -2.29 -9.19
N VAL A 23 -7.55 -2.55 -8.30
CA VAL A 23 -7.69 -2.27 -6.86
C VAL A 23 -7.12 -0.87 -6.57
N SER A 24 -7.82 -0.09 -5.75
CA SER A 24 -7.33 1.23 -5.32
C SER A 24 -6.36 1.06 -4.17
N LEU A 25 -5.18 1.67 -4.29
CA LEU A 25 -4.13 1.65 -3.29
C LEU A 25 -3.94 3.03 -2.69
N GLU A 26 -3.80 3.07 -1.36
CA GLU A 26 -3.51 4.31 -0.63
C GLU A 26 -2.10 4.29 -0.06
N PRO A 27 -1.39 5.42 0.07
CA PRO A 27 -0.08 5.44 0.72
C PRO A 27 -0.12 4.88 2.15
N PHE A 28 0.83 4.01 2.49
CA PHE A 28 0.96 3.49 3.85
C PHE A 28 1.71 4.49 4.74
N VAL A 29 0.97 5.40 5.38
CA VAL A 29 1.52 6.53 6.18
C VAL A 29 2.24 6.11 7.46
N HIS A 30 2.11 4.86 7.89
CA HIS A 30 2.80 4.33 9.07
C HIS A 30 4.22 3.86 8.76
N GLN A 31 4.73 4.10 7.55
CA GLN A 31 6.11 3.80 7.19
C GLN A 31 7.08 4.66 8.02
N VAL A 32 7.90 3.99 8.84
CA VAL A 32 8.87 4.63 9.75
C VAL A 32 10.31 4.63 9.22
N GLY A 33 10.56 4.08 8.03
CA GLY A 33 11.89 4.03 7.42
C GLY A 33 11.92 3.39 6.03
N GLY A 34 13.11 3.34 5.41
CA GLY A 34 13.32 2.79 4.06
C GLY A 34 12.98 3.78 2.94
N HIS A 35 13.58 3.56 1.75
CA HIS A 35 13.39 4.41 0.57
C HIS A 35 12.26 3.94 -0.37
N SER A 36 11.78 2.71 -0.19
CA SER A 36 10.73 2.13 -1.02
C SER A 36 9.35 2.54 -0.50
N SER A 37 8.48 3.01 -1.39
CA SER A 37 7.09 3.33 -1.05
C SER A 37 6.31 2.06 -0.74
N MET A 38 5.56 2.07 0.37
CA MET A 38 4.57 1.04 0.67
C MET A 38 3.15 1.58 0.45
N MET A 39 2.29 0.72 -0.09
CA MET A 39 0.91 1.05 -0.41
C MET A 39 -0.04 0.12 0.35
N ARG A 40 -1.08 0.64 0.96
CA ARG A 40 -2.11 -0.15 1.64
C ARG A 40 -3.10 -0.72 0.61
N TYR A 41 -3.23 -2.04 0.58
CA TYR A 41 -4.20 -2.78 -0.23
C TYR A 41 -5.54 -2.92 0.50
N ASP A 42 -5.48 -3.34 1.77
CA ASP A 42 -6.60 -3.42 2.70
C ASP A 42 -6.09 -3.14 4.13
N ASP A 43 -6.94 -3.31 5.14
CA ASP A 43 -6.58 -3.01 6.53
C ASP A 43 -5.46 -3.90 7.10
N HIS A 44 -5.17 -5.04 6.46
CA HIS A 44 -4.20 -6.03 6.93
C HIS A 44 -3.11 -6.35 5.90
N THR A 45 -3.11 -5.69 4.75
CA THR A 45 -2.25 -6.01 3.61
C THR A 45 -1.63 -4.76 3.05
N VAL A 46 -0.30 -4.77 2.93
CA VAL A 46 0.47 -3.74 2.23
C VAL A 46 1.17 -4.32 1.02
N CYS A 47 1.16 -3.56 -0.07
CA CYS A 47 1.99 -3.77 -1.25
C CYS A 47 3.31 -3.02 -1.09
N LYS A 48 4.38 -3.64 -1.55
CA LYS A 48 5.72 -3.05 -1.64
C LYS A 48 6.32 -3.40 -3.00
N PRO A 49 7.32 -2.63 -3.49
CA PRO A 49 8.05 -2.99 -4.70
C PRO A 49 8.59 -4.41 -4.63
N LEU A 50 8.47 -5.14 -5.73
CA LEU A 50 8.94 -6.52 -5.80
C LEU A 50 10.47 -6.56 -5.81
N ILE A 51 11.06 -6.97 -4.69
CA ILE A 51 12.50 -7.19 -4.56
C ILE A 51 12.73 -8.70 -4.63
N SER A 52 13.39 -9.19 -5.70
CA SER A 52 13.55 -10.63 -5.97
C SER A 52 14.26 -11.41 -4.86
N ARG A 53 15.08 -10.74 -4.04
CA ARG A 53 15.70 -11.35 -2.86
C ARG A 53 14.70 -11.58 -1.74
N GLU A 54 13.82 -10.62 -1.50
CA GLU A 54 12.77 -10.70 -0.48
C GLU A 54 11.69 -11.69 -0.88
N GLN A 55 11.30 -11.71 -2.16
CA GLN A 55 10.38 -12.72 -2.68
C GLN A 55 10.89 -14.14 -2.39
N ARG A 56 12.14 -14.43 -2.77
CA ARG A 56 12.75 -15.74 -2.52
C ARG A 56 12.79 -16.10 -1.04
N PHE A 57 13.04 -15.13 -0.16
CA PHE A 57 12.99 -15.34 1.29
C PHE A 57 11.61 -15.81 1.75
N TYR A 58 10.53 -15.18 1.28
CA TYR A 58 9.17 -15.59 1.62
C TYR A 58 8.78 -16.94 0.99
N GLU A 59 9.21 -17.20 -0.25
CA GLU A 59 8.97 -18.49 -0.94
C GLU A 59 9.70 -19.66 -0.27
N SER A 60 10.87 -19.42 0.33
CA SER A 60 11.67 -20.44 1.03
C SER A 60 11.46 -20.45 2.54
N LEU A 61 10.46 -19.73 3.07
CA LEU A 61 10.30 -19.54 4.51
C LEU A 61 9.86 -20.85 5.21
N PRO A 62 10.61 -21.34 6.22
CA PRO A 62 10.20 -22.52 6.99
C PRO A 62 8.84 -22.34 7.67
N PRO A 63 8.00 -23.38 7.79
CA PRO A 63 6.68 -23.28 8.43
C PRO A 63 6.73 -22.68 9.84
N GLU A 64 7.77 -23.01 10.61
CA GLU A 64 7.97 -22.57 12.00
C GLU A 64 8.18 -21.05 12.10
N MET A 65 8.64 -20.41 11.01
CA MET A 65 8.88 -18.97 10.97
C MET A 65 7.65 -18.17 10.51
N LYS A 66 6.61 -18.83 9.97
CA LYS A 66 5.43 -18.15 9.43
C LYS A 66 4.64 -17.39 10.49
N GLU A 67 4.60 -17.90 11.72
CA GLU A 67 3.92 -17.22 12.84
C GLU A 67 4.59 -15.89 13.21
N PHE A 68 5.89 -15.75 12.94
CA PHE A 68 6.70 -14.59 13.33
C PHE A 68 6.99 -13.63 12.17
N THR A 69 6.41 -13.88 11.00
CA THR A 69 6.64 -13.07 9.80
C THR A 69 5.32 -12.67 9.16
N PRO A 70 5.28 -11.53 8.44
CA PRO A 70 4.09 -11.18 7.66
C PRO A 70 3.77 -12.26 6.62
N GLU A 71 2.50 -12.54 6.41
CA GLU A 71 2.07 -13.47 5.36
C GLU A 71 2.37 -12.89 3.98
N TYR A 72 3.05 -13.65 3.13
CA TYR A 72 3.25 -13.30 1.73
C TYR A 72 2.07 -13.76 0.88
N LYS A 73 1.23 -12.82 0.45
CA LYS A 73 0.03 -13.07 -0.37
C LYS A 73 0.30 -13.14 -1.89
N GLY A 74 1.57 -13.16 -2.30
CA GLY A 74 1.98 -13.21 -3.71
C GLY A 74 2.13 -11.83 -4.36
N GLN A 75 2.24 -11.84 -5.69
CA GLN A 75 2.31 -10.63 -6.51
C GLN A 75 0.92 -10.36 -7.08
N SER A 76 0.40 -9.15 -6.90
CA SER A 76 -0.84 -8.77 -7.57
C SER A 76 -0.55 -8.55 -9.06
N PRO A 77 -1.30 -9.17 -9.98
CA PRO A 77 -1.14 -8.96 -11.41
C PRO A 77 -1.69 -7.60 -11.88
N SER A 78 -2.29 -6.80 -10.99
CA SER A 78 -2.95 -5.55 -11.36
C SER A 78 -2.77 -4.49 -10.28
N PHE A 79 -1.64 -3.79 -10.36
CA PHE A 79 -1.36 -2.45 -9.84
C PHE A 79 -0.40 -1.73 -10.77
#